data_AF-A0A848N120-F1
#
_entry.id   AF-A0A848N120-F1
#
_cell.length_a   1.000
_cell.length_b   1.000
_cell.length_c   1.000
_cell.angle_alpha   90.00
_cell.angle_beta   90.00
_cell.angle_gamma   90.00
#
_symmetry.space_group_name_H-M   'P 1'
#
loop_
_entity.id
_entity.type
_entity.pdbx_description
1 polymer ?
#
loop_
_entity_poly.entity_id
_entity_poly.type
_entity_poly.pdbx_seq_one_letter_code
_entity_poly.pdbx_strand_id
1 'polypeptide(L)'
;MYYQNLMNIKESLSNDGNYSSIVKILENLDMWLGSLSFQRLMRINPYQFALEYNHNERDVLRIFAEGERKNLFEAKYEVRNDDNDYIGTISEEEYRELVIHGKPIILYSRYTDRNEEFFSHNIEIWFSLKMKPTKVPETILSSKKEIAPPVCGDDDNAKLWLGLAER
;
A
#
# COMPACT_ATOMS: atom_id res chain seq x y z
N MET A 1 -13.48 0.57 8.67
CA MET A 1 -13.42 1.83 7.90
C MET A 1 -14.23 1.62 6.63
N TYR A 2 -14.98 2.61 6.15
CA TYR A 2 -15.82 2.47 4.96
C TYR A 2 -15.38 3.46 3.87
N TYR A 3 -15.25 2.97 2.65
CA TYR A 3 -14.75 3.71 1.49
C TYR A 3 -15.85 3.81 0.41
N GLN A 4 -16.83 4.70 0.63
CA GLN A 4 -17.94 4.94 -0.31
C GLN A 4 -17.49 5.22 -1.75
N ASN A 5 -16.31 5.81 -1.90
CA ASN A 5 -15.75 6.16 -3.19
C ASN A 5 -15.46 4.95 -4.09
N LEU A 6 -15.29 3.74 -3.52
CA LEU A 6 -15.14 2.52 -4.32
C LEU A 6 -16.40 2.21 -5.13
N MET A 7 -17.58 2.45 -4.56
CA MET A 7 -18.83 2.18 -5.28
C MET A 7 -19.07 3.14 -6.45
N ASN A 8 -18.37 4.28 -6.50
CA ASN A 8 -18.43 5.19 -7.63
C ASN A 8 -17.76 4.62 -8.90
N ILE A 9 -16.93 3.58 -8.77
CA ILE A 9 -16.30 2.95 -9.93
C ILE A 9 -17.21 1.90 -10.58
N LYS A 10 -18.20 1.41 -9.84
CA LYS A 10 -19.16 0.38 -10.25
C LYS A 10 -19.83 0.75 -11.58
N GLU A 11 -20.39 1.95 -11.70
CA GLU A 11 -21.11 2.40 -12.89
C GLU A 11 -20.22 2.38 -14.14
N SER A 12 -18.94 2.70 -14.01
CA SER A 12 -17.98 2.70 -15.11
C SER A 12 -17.57 1.29 -15.55
N LEU A 13 -17.67 0.29 -14.66
CA LEU A 13 -17.37 -1.12 -14.93
C LEU A 13 -18.60 -1.93 -15.36
N SER A 14 -19.79 -1.36 -15.22
CA SER A 14 -21.08 -2.05 -15.37
C SER A 14 -21.55 -2.27 -16.82
N ASN A 15 -20.86 -1.68 -17.80
CA ASN A 15 -21.27 -1.76 -19.21
C ASN A 15 -21.06 -3.15 -19.85
N ASP A 16 -20.35 -4.07 -19.19
CA ASP A 16 -19.95 -5.37 -19.77
C ASP A 16 -20.78 -6.58 -19.30
N GLY A 17 -21.97 -6.37 -18.73
CA GLY A 17 -22.92 -7.45 -18.44
C GLY A 17 -22.59 -8.34 -17.21
N ASN A 18 -21.49 -8.08 -16.50
CA ASN A 18 -21.08 -8.85 -15.31
C ASN A 18 -21.29 -8.06 -13.99
N TYR A 19 -22.43 -7.39 -13.87
CA TYR A 19 -22.69 -6.42 -12.79
C TYR A 19 -22.61 -7.02 -11.37
N SER A 20 -23.11 -8.24 -11.20
CA SER A 20 -23.19 -8.92 -9.90
C SER A 20 -21.81 -9.30 -9.34
N SER A 21 -20.90 -9.76 -10.21
CA SER A 21 -19.54 -10.12 -9.79
C SER A 21 -18.73 -8.89 -9.37
N ILE A 22 -18.83 -7.79 -10.12
CA ILE A 22 -18.12 -6.54 -9.81
C ILE A 22 -18.57 -5.97 -8.47
N VAL A 23 -19.87 -5.96 -8.17
CA VAL A 23 -20.38 -5.50 -6.86
C VAL A 23 -19.77 -6.31 -5.73
N LYS A 24 -19.77 -7.64 -5.86
CA LYS A 24 -19.19 -8.52 -4.84
C LYS A 24 -17.69 -8.29 -4.65
N ILE A 25 -16.95 -8.06 -5.73
CA ILE A 25 -15.51 -7.74 -5.64
C ILE A 25 -15.31 -6.41 -4.91
N LEU A 26 -16.11 -5.38 -5.21
CA LEU A 26 -16.03 -4.06 -4.56
C LEU A 26 -16.38 -4.12 -3.06
N GLU A 27 -17.39 -4.90 -2.68
CA GLU A 27 -17.74 -5.13 -1.27
C GLU A 27 -16.60 -5.83 -0.51
N ASN A 28 -16.02 -6.88 -1.10
CA ASN A 28 -14.87 -7.57 -0.52
C ASN A 28 -13.64 -6.64 -0.43
N LEU A 29 -13.44 -5.79 -1.42
CA LEU A 29 -12.33 -4.83 -1.45
C LEU A 29 -12.49 -3.78 -0.34
N ASP A 30 -13.69 -3.24 -0.13
CA ASP A 30 -13.97 -2.29 0.95
C ASP A 30 -13.66 -2.89 2.33
N MET A 31 -14.14 -4.12 2.57
CA MET A 31 -13.84 -4.85 3.81
C MET A 31 -12.34 -5.09 3.97
N TRP A 32 -11.66 -5.52 2.90
CA TRP A 32 -10.24 -5.82 2.93
C TRP A 32 -9.41 -4.57 3.23
N LEU A 33 -9.62 -3.48 2.50
CA LEU A 33 -8.95 -2.19 2.74
C LEU A 33 -9.24 -1.65 4.14
N GLY A 34 -10.45 -1.87 4.64
CA GLY A 34 -10.84 -1.51 6.01
C GLY A 34 -10.11 -2.30 7.10
N SER A 35 -9.52 -3.45 6.78
CA SER A 35 -8.76 -4.30 7.69
C SER A 35 -7.24 -4.01 7.69
N LEU A 36 -6.74 -3.32 6.67
CA LEU A 36 -5.31 -3.04 6.51
C LEU A 36 -4.83 -1.91 7.42
N SER A 37 -3.60 -2.03 7.91
CA SER A 37 -2.91 -0.94 8.61
C SER A 37 -2.53 0.18 7.64
N PHE A 38 -2.30 1.39 8.15
CA PHE A 38 -1.89 2.54 7.33
C PHE A 38 -0.66 2.24 6.46
N GLN A 39 0.33 1.53 7.01
CA GLN A 39 1.53 1.14 6.24
C GLN A 39 1.19 0.20 5.09
N ARG A 40 0.29 -0.78 5.31
CA ARG A 40 -0.15 -1.70 4.24
C ARG A 40 -0.97 -0.97 3.17
N LEU A 41 -1.71 0.07 3.53
CA LEU A 41 -2.46 0.89 2.57
C LEU A 41 -1.55 1.68 1.62
N MET A 42 -0.28 1.89 1.96
CA MET A 42 0.69 2.57 1.08
C MET A 42 1.32 1.64 0.04
N ARG A 43 1.10 0.32 0.16
CA ARG A 43 1.66 -0.71 -0.72
C ARG A 43 0.76 -1.95 -0.75
N ILE A 44 -0.20 -1.90 -1.65
CA ILE A 44 -1.28 -2.85 -1.86
C ILE A 44 -1.01 -3.63 -3.15
N ASN A 45 -1.15 -4.96 -3.10
CA ASN A 45 -1.07 -5.81 -4.28
C ASN A 45 -2.48 -6.29 -4.68
N PRO A 46 -2.98 -5.96 -5.88
CA PRO A 46 -4.26 -6.46 -6.38
C PRO A 46 -4.29 -7.99 -6.48
N TYR A 47 -3.20 -8.64 -6.87
CA TYR A 47 -3.10 -10.10 -6.98
C TYR A 47 -3.21 -10.78 -5.61
N GLN A 48 -2.67 -10.17 -4.56
CA GLN A 48 -2.85 -10.67 -3.19
C GLN A 48 -4.34 -10.66 -2.81
N PHE A 49 -5.04 -9.56 -3.08
CA PHE A 49 -6.48 -9.49 -2.83
C PHE A 49 -7.26 -10.52 -3.67
N ALA A 50 -6.91 -10.68 -4.94
CA ALA A 50 -7.54 -11.66 -5.83
C ALA A 50 -7.38 -13.07 -5.27
N LEU A 51 -6.19 -13.42 -4.80
CA LEU A 51 -5.89 -14.72 -4.18
C LEU A 51 -6.66 -14.92 -2.86
N GLU A 52 -6.62 -13.95 -1.95
CA GLU A 52 -7.26 -14.05 -0.63
C GLU A 52 -8.79 -14.23 -0.71
N TYR A 53 -9.43 -13.60 -1.70
CA TYR A 53 -10.89 -13.65 -1.88
C TYR A 53 -11.35 -14.56 -3.04
N ASN A 54 -10.42 -15.28 -3.66
CA ASN A 54 -10.66 -16.18 -4.80
C ASN A 54 -11.43 -15.49 -5.95
N HIS A 55 -10.94 -14.32 -6.36
CA HIS A 55 -11.47 -13.53 -7.47
C HIS A 55 -10.60 -13.67 -8.72
N ASN A 56 -11.17 -13.40 -9.89
CA ASN A 56 -10.40 -13.37 -11.12
C ASN A 56 -9.42 -12.18 -11.12
N GLU A 57 -8.13 -12.45 -11.33
CA GLU A 57 -7.07 -11.43 -11.31
C GLU A 57 -7.29 -10.31 -12.33
N ARG A 58 -7.81 -10.62 -13.52
CA ARG A 58 -8.07 -9.63 -14.56
C ARG A 58 -9.17 -8.65 -14.14
N ASP A 59 -10.24 -9.15 -13.54
CA ASP A 59 -11.35 -8.32 -13.05
C ASP A 59 -10.89 -7.43 -11.89
N VAL A 60 -10.07 -7.97 -11.00
CA VAL A 60 -9.47 -7.23 -9.88
C VAL A 60 -8.53 -6.13 -10.39
N LEU A 61 -7.62 -6.42 -11.31
CA LEU A 61 -6.74 -5.41 -11.90
C LEU A 61 -7.54 -4.31 -12.60
N ARG A 62 -8.61 -4.67 -13.32
CA ARG A 62 -9.50 -3.70 -13.95
C ARG A 62 -10.14 -2.76 -12.93
N ILE A 63 -10.56 -3.28 -11.77
CA ILE A 63 -11.08 -2.49 -10.66
C ILE A 63 -10.02 -1.51 -10.12
N PHE A 64 -8.79 -1.97 -9.92
CA PHE A 64 -7.71 -1.11 -9.44
C PHE A 64 -7.31 -0.04 -10.46
N ALA A 65 -7.21 -0.39 -11.75
CA ALA A 65 -6.93 0.56 -12.83
C ALA A 65 -8.04 1.62 -12.96
N GLU A 66 -9.30 1.21 -12.86
CA GLU A 66 -10.42 2.16 -12.85
C GLU A 66 -10.41 3.04 -11.58
N GLY A 67 -10.02 2.48 -10.44
CA GLY A 67 -9.83 3.25 -9.21
C GLY A 67 -8.69 4.27 -9.33
N GLU A 68 -7.57 3.92 -9.95
CA GLU A 68 -6.46 4.82 -10.25
C GLU A 68 -6.93 5.98 -11.16
N ARG A 69 -7.65 5.68 -12.24
CA ARG A 69 -8.27 6.69 -13.13
C ARG A 69 -9.21 7.65 -12.39
N LYS A 70 -9.89 7.16 -11.35
CA LYS A 70 -10.75 7.97 -10.46
C LYS A 70 -10.03 8.57 -9.25
N ASN A 71 -8.69 8.53 -9.25
CA ASN A 71 -7.82 9.07 -8.21
C ASN A 71 -8.09 8.47 -6.80
N LEU A 72 -8.52 7.22 -6.77
CA LEU A 72 -8.75 6.43 -5.55
C LEU A 72 -7.47 5.73 -5.08
N PHE A 73 -6.68 5.31 -6.07
CA PHE A 73 -5.39 4.68 -5.89
C PHE A 73 -4.32 5.45 -6.67
N GLU A 74 -3.08 5.23 -6.31
CA GLU A 74 -1.91 5.64 -7.08
C GLU A 74 -1.08 4.41 -7.37
N ALA A 75 -0.82 4.15 -8.65
CA ALA A 75 0.01 3.05 -9.11
C ALA A 75 1.50 3.33 -8.88
N LYS A 76 2.25 2.27 -8.60
CA LYS A 76 3.71 2.26 -8.44
C LYS A 76 4.24 1.07 -9.21
N TYR A 77 5.30 1.30 -9.98
CA TYR A 77 5.93 0.28 -10.81
C TYR A 77 7.27 -0.08 -10.17
N GLU A 78 7.31 -1.22 -9.49
CA GLU A 78 8.53 -1.72 -8.86
C GLU A 78 9.25 -2.67 -9.82
N VAL A 79 10.56 -2.51 -9.94
CA VAL A 79 11.43 -3.41 -10.71
C VAL A 79 12.04 -4.44 -9.77
N ARG A 80 11.93 -5.71 -10.16
CA ARG A 80 12.43 -6.87 -9.45
C ARG A 80 13.42 -7.63 -10.32
N ASN A 81 14.49 -8.19 -9.74
CA ASN A 81 15.30 -9.17 -10.47
C ASN A 81 14.60 -10.54 -10.50
N ASP A 82 15.24 -11.51 -11.16
CA ASP A 82 14.73 -12.88 -11.28
C ASP A 82 14.65 -13.62 -9.93
N ASP A 83 15.41 -13.17 -8.93
CA ASP A 83 15.37 -13.66 -7.54
C ASP A 83 14.30 -12.95 -6.67
N ASN A 84 13.48 -12.08 -7.29
CA ASN A 84 12.44 -11.27 -6.64
C ASN A 84 12.95 -10.19 -5.65
N ASP A 85 14.23 -9.83 -5.75
CA ASP A 85 14.81 -8.70 -5.05
C ASP A 85 14.36 -7.37 -5.65
N TYR A 86 14.12 -6.38 -4.79
CA TYR A 86 13.76 -5.03 -5.20
C TYR A 86 14.98 -4.29 -5.77
N ILE A 87 14.87 -3.83 -7.01
CA ILE A 87 15.90 -3.06 -7.71
C ILE A 87 15.62 -1.56 -7.64
N GLY A 88 14.37 -1.16 -7.89
CA GLY A 88 14.01 0.24 -7.95
C GLY A 88 12.56 0.47 -8.35
N THR A 89 12.21 1.73 -8.61
CA THR A 89 10.90 2.13 -9.13
C THR A 89 11.07 2.88 -10.43
N ILE A 90 10.12 2.69 -11.35
CA ILE A 90 10.05 3.44 -12.61
C ILE A 90 8.77 4.27 -12.68
N SER A 91 8.78 5.27 -13.54
CA SER A 91 7.61 6.06 -13.90
C SER A 91 6.61 5.27 -14.75
N GLU A 92 5.38 5.76 -14.83
CA GLU A 92 4.36 5.17 -15.71
C GLU A 92 4.77 5.29 -17.19
N GLU A 93 5.41 6.40 -17.56
CA GLU A 93 5.91 6.65 -18.91
C GLU A 93 6.96 5.59 -19.30
N GLU A 94 7.93 5.31 -18.42
CA GLU A 94 8.92 4.26 -18.62
C GLU A 94 8.27 2.88 -18.74
N TYR A 95 7.29 2.57 -17.89
CA TYR A 95 6.53 1.33 -17.97
C TYR A 95 5.78 1.21 -19.31
N ARG A 96 5.13 2.29 -19.77
CA ARG A 96 4.43 2.31 -21.06
C ARG A 96 5.39 2.13 -22.23
N GLU A 97 6.56 2.77 -22.19
CA GLU A 97 7.60 2.58 -23.22
C GLU A 97 8.07 1.12 -23.28
N LEU A 98 8.32 0.51 -22.12
CA LEU A 98 8.70 -0.90 -22.01
C LEU A 98 7.64 -1.83 -22.61
N VAL A 99 6.36 -1.64 -22.26
CA VAL A 99 5.26 -2.52 -22.70
C VAL A 99 4.93 -2.34 -24.18
N ILE A 100 4.94 -1.10 -24.70
CA ILE A 100 4.54 -0.78 -26.08
C ILE A 100 5.68 -1.00 -27.06
N HIS A 101 6.89 -0.55 -26.69
CA HIS A 101 8.04 -0.54 -27.60
C HIS A 101 9.07 -1.64 -27.29
N GLY A 102 8.90 -2.40 -26.21
CA GLY A 102 9.82 -3.47 -25.83
C GLY A 102 11.21 -2.98 -25.44
N LYS A 103 11.35 -1.69 -25.08
CA LYS A 103 12.63 -1.11 -24.70
C LYS A 103 12.98 -1.55 -23.27
N PRO A 104 14.11 -2.23 -23.05
CA PRO A 104 14.51 -2.63 -21.71
C PRO A 104 14.77 -1.40 -20.83
N ILE A 105 14.43 -1.53 -19.56
CA ILE A 105 14.73 -0.54 -18.54
C ILE A 105 16.12 -0.83 -17.99
N ILE A 106 16.99 0.17 -17.98
CA ILE A 106 18.37 0.01 -17.48
C ILE A 106 18.44 0.61 -16.08
N LEU A 107 18.67 -0.22 -15.07
CA LEU A 107 18.83 0.21 -13.68
C LEU A 107 20.09 -0.38 -13.05
N TYR A 108 20.67 0.37 -12.11
CA TYR A 108 21.77 -0.13 -11.29
C TYR A 108 21.25 -1.15 -10.28
N SER A 109 21.83 -2.35 -10.30
CA SER A 109 21.57 -3.42 -9.36
C SER A 109 22.67 -3.46 -8.29
N ARG A 110 22.28 -3.20 -7.04
CA ARG A 110 23.17 -3.32 -5.88
C ARG A 110 23.60 -4.76 -5.60
N TYR A 111 22.96 -5.75 -6.22
CA TYR A 111 23.21 -7.17 -6.00
C TYR A 111 24.34 -7.69 -6.87
N THR A 112 24.48 -7.15 -8.08
CA THR A 112 25.57 -7.49 -9.02
C THR A 112 26.62 -6.38 -9.16
N ASP A 113 26.35 -5.21 -8.57
CA ASP A 113 27.16 -3.98 -8.65
C ASP A 113 27.34 -3.48 -10.09
N ARG A 114 26.28 -3.60 -10.91
CA ARG A 114 26.28 -3.25 -12.34
C ARG A 114 24.93 -2.72 -12.79
N ASN A 115 24.92 -2.08 -13.96
CA ASN A 115 23.67 -1.77 -14.65
C ASN A 115 23.17 -3.04 -15.35
N GLU A 116 21.90 -3.35 -15.14
CA GLU A 116 21.21 -4.50 -15.72
C GLU A 116 20.02 -4.03 -16.57
N GLU A 117 19.64 -4.85 -17.54
CA GLU A 117 18.46 -4.66 -18.38
C GLU A 117 17.29 -5.42 -17.78
N PHE A 118 16.17 -4.73 -17.56
CA PHE A 118 14.94 -5.28 -17.03
C PHE A 118 13.83 -5.21 -18.07
N PHE A 119 13.03 -6.26 -18.14
CA PHE A 119 11.95 -6.42 -19.10
C PHE A 119 10.58 -6.40 -18.41
N SER A 120 9.50 -6.49 -19.18
CA SER A 120 8.13 -6.38 -18.66
C SER A 120 7.79 -7.40 -17.57
N HIS A 121 8.39 -8.60 -17.60
CA HIS A 121 8.17 -9.63 -16.59
C HIS A 121 8.86 -9.31 -15.25
N ASN A 122 9.80 -8.37 -15.24
CA ASN A 122 10.49 -7.90 -14.03
C ASN A 122 9.71 -6.80 -13.31
N ILE A 123 8.58 -6.34 -13.86
CA ILE A 123 7.82 -5.23 -13.29
C ILE A 123 6.62 -5.74 -12.49
N GLU A 124 6.57 -5.35 -11.22
CA GLU A 124 5.39 -5.53 -10.37
C GLU A 124 4.61 -4.22 -10.23
N ILE A 125 3.29 -4.30 -10.39
CA ILE A 125 2.39 -3.15 -10.20
C ILE A 125 1.81 -3.19 -8.80
N TRP A 126 2.14 -2.18 -8.02
CA TRP A 126 1.65 -1.96 -6.67
C TRP A 126 0.77 -0.72 -6.62
N PHE A 127 -0.14 -0.64 -5.66
CA PHE A 127 -1.04 0.49 -5.49
C PHE A 127 -0.92 1.08 -4.10
N SER A 128 -1.14 2.37 -3.98
CA SER A 128 -1.30 3.05 -2.69
C SER A 128 -2.66 3.72 -2.62
N LEU A 129 -3.27 3.69 -1.44
CA LEU A 129 -4.59 4.26 -1.22
C LEU A 129 -4.51 5.79 -1.09
N LYS A 130 -5.12 6.52 -2.03
CA LYS A 130 -5.24 7.99 -1.96
C LYS A 130 -6.52 8.47 -1.27
N MET A 131 -7.54 7.63 -1.22
CA MET A 131 -8.81 7.98 -0.59
C MET A 131 -8.70 8.11 0.93
N LYS A 132 -9.44 9.07 1.49
CA LYS A 132 -9.68 9.17 2.93
C LYS A 132 -10.91 8.34 3.31
N PRO A 133 -10.88 7.55 4.40
CA PRO A 133 -12.05 6.80 4.84
C PRO A 133 -13.20 7.74 5.20
N THR A 134 -14.43 7.44 4.75
CA THR A 134 -15.61 8.29 4.99
C THR A 134 -16.16 8.11 6.41
N LYS A 135 -15.96 6.92 7.00
CA LYS A 135 -16.26 6.63 8.40
C LYS A 135 -15.08 5.92 9.06
N VAL A 136 -14.53 6.55 10.09
CA VAL A 136 -13.56 5.93 11.01
C VAL A 136 -14.36 5.32 12.16
N PRO A 137 -14.16 4.04 12.53
CA PRO A 137 -14.74 3.51 13.76
C PRO A 137 -14.28 4.35 14.96
N GLU A 138 -15.21 4.78 15.81
CA GLU A 138 -14.93 5.65 16.98
C GLU A 138 -13.85 5.07 17.92
N THR A 139 -13.59 3.76 17.85
CA THR A 139 -12.54 3.05 18.60
C THR A 139 -11.11 3.44 18.23
N ILE A 140 -10.85 4.07 17.07
CA ILE A 140 -9.50 4.54 16.68
C ILE A 140 -9.28 6.02 17.06
N LEU A 141 -10.34 6.76 17.40
CA LEU A 141 -10.22 8.16 17.85
C LEU A 141 -9.70 8.26 19.30
N SER A 142 -9.67 7.17 20.06
CA SER A 142 -9.10 7.13 21.40
C SER A 142 -7.68 6.58 21.39
N SER A 143 -6.73 7.44 21.02
CA SER A 143 -5.52 7.64 21.81
C SER A 143 -4.84 8.92 21.35
N LYS A 144 -5.41 10.06 21.77
CA LYS A 144 -4.49 11.05 22.34
C LYS A 144 -3.75 10.28 23.43
N LYS A 145 -2.51 9.87 23.16
CA LYS A 145 -1.57 9.53 24.22
C LYS A 145 -1.72 10.68 25.21
N GLU A 146 -2.30 10.41 26.37
CA GLU A 146 -2.03 11.25 27.52
C GLU A 146 -0.50 11.29 27.56
N ILE A 147 0.02 12.48 27.34
CA ILE A 147 1.44 12.75 27.56
C ILE A 147 1.61 12.34 29.01
N ALA A 148 2.30 11.22 29.23
CA ALA A 148 2.64 10.81 30.57
C ALA A 148 3.26 12.05 31.23
N PRO A 149 2.77 12.49 32.40
CA PRO A 149 3.39 13.61 33.08
C PRO A 149 4.89 13.32 33.18
N PRO A 150 5.75 14.34 32.99
CA PRO A 150 7.18 14.13 33.15
C PRO A 150 7.38 13.41 34.47
N VAL A 151 8.18 12.33 34.46
CA VAL A 151 8.60 11.66 35.67
C VAL A 151 9.41 12.70 36.45
N CYS A 152 8.72 13.45 37.32
CA CYS A 152 9.36 14.12 38.43
C CYS A 152 9.88 12.99 39.29
N GLY A 153 11.16 12.67 39.14
CA GLY A 153 11.84 11.85 40.13
C GLY A 153 11.65 12.57 41.46
N ASP A 154 11.06 11.89 42.43
CA ASP A 154 11.09 12.35 43.80
C ASP A 154 12.57 12.48 44.18
N ASP A 155 13.01 13.73 44.38
CA ASP A 155 14.36 14.16 44.75
C ASP A 155 14.80 13.64 46.14
N ASP A 156 14.13 12.62 46.67
CA ASP A 156 14.47 11.97 47.94
C ASP A 156 15.51 10.86 47.78
N ASN A 157 15.76 10.36 46.56
CA ASN A 157 16.83 9.39 46.31
C ASN A 157 18.21 10.03 46.02
N ALA A 158 18.28 11.35 45.85
CA ALA A 158 19.55 12.07 45.68
C ALA A 158 20.38 12.15 46.97
N LYS A 159 19.74 11.97 48.14
CA LYS A 159 20.44 11.95 49.45
C LYS A 159 21.07 10.59 49.80
N LEU A 160 20.67 9.51 49.13
CA LEU A 160 21.21 8.16 49.38
C LEU A 160 22.57 7.93 48.74
N TRP A 161 22.91 8.67 47.67
CA TRP A 161 24.20 8.54 46.98
C TRP A 161 25.27 9.54 47.45
N LEU A 162 24.87 10.63 48.12
CA LEU A 162 25.80 11.60 48.72
C LEU A 162 26.29 11.19 50.13
N GLY A 163 25.68 10.17 50.74
CA GLY A 163 26.08 9.64 52.06
C GLY A 163 27.08 8.49 52.03
N LEU A 164 27.52 8.04 50.84
CA LEU A 164 28.51 6.96 50.66
C LEU A 164 29.89 7.49 50.21
N ALA A 165 30.06 8.80 50.13
CA ALA A 165 31.34 9.45 49.81
C ALA A 165 32.08 10.02 51.04
N GLU A 166 31.50 9.89 52.24
CA GLU A 166 32.15 10.24 53.51
C GLU A 166 31.91 9.16 54.56
N ARG A 167 32.63 8.03 54.46
CA ARG A 167 33.20 7.27 55.58
C ARG A 167 34.01 6.06 55.11
#